data_AF-A0A960K812-F1
#
_entry.id   AF-A0A960K812-F1
#
_cell.length_a   1.000
_cell.length_b   1.000
_cell.length_c   1.000
_cell.angle_alpha   90.00
_cell.angle_beta   90.00
_cell.angle_gamma   90.00
#
_symmetry.space_group_name_H-M   'P 1'
#
loop_
_entity.id
_entity.type
_entity.pdbx_description
1 polymer ?
#
loop_
_entity_poly.entity_id
_entity_poly.type
_entity_poly.pdbx_seq_one_letter_code
_entity_poly.pdbx_strand_id
1 'polypeptide(L)'
;MTEASTNGEILNEGLAALGFERSQHLGATVWSGKHQGRGCTIRVSRQGRTRYAGEVRLRQHLGFRLRIELETPVRTRLYFVKQSFTSGALVGWIYRWRRQEVVDSVPEVLAGFTAVTKERAWAQRLLEEREAMEDVAHLLRDGASPKLMGSVHLSPGEVHYGSPILAAADVTLEKVADSIRRLERIAQAAERIPPPQTAEELGRFERFAKSSPLAAAILFLGG
;
A
#
# COMPACT_ATOMS: atom_id res chain seq x y z
N MET A 1 -15.31 23.15 18.32
CA MET A 1 -15.11 22.32 17.11
C MET A 1 -13.62 22.13 16.92
N THR A 2 -13.14 20.90 17.00
CA THR A 2 -11.70 20.57 16.93
C THR A 2 -11.25 20.50 15.47
N GLU A 3 -10.09 21.05 15.16
CA GLU A 3 -9.39 21.09 13.85
C GLU A 3 -9.46 19.78 13.03
N ALA A 4 -9.53 18.63 13.71
CA ALA A 4 -9.73 17.32 13.10
C ALA A 4 -11.08 17.11 12.38
N SER A 5 -12.16 17.80 12.79
CA SER A 5 -13.45 17.71 12.09
C SER A 5 -13.42 18.53 10.79
N THR A 6 -12.78 19.70 10.82
CA THR A 6 -12.61 20.58 9.66
C THR A 6 -11.77 19.93 8.56
N ASN A 7 -10.64 19.31 8.91
CA ASN A 7 -9.81 18.59 7.92
C ASN A 7 -10.55 17.37 7.33
N GLY A 8 -11.38 16.70 8.13
CA GLY A 8 -12.22 15.60 7.67
C GLY A 8 -13.27 16.04 6.65
N GLU A 9 -13.91 17.19 6.87
CA GLU A 9 -14.87 17.80 5.95
C GLU A 9 -14.21 18.23 4.64
N ILE A 10 -13.09 18.96 4.71
CA ILE A 10 -12.31 19.39 3.53
C ILE A 10 -11.88 18.18 2.69
N LEU A 11 -11.39 17.11 3.33
CA LEU A 11 -11.02 15.88 2.63
C LEU A 11 -12.23 15.24 1.94
N ASN A 12 -13.40 15.21 2.61
CA ASN A 12 -14.61 14.64 2.02
C ASN A 12 -15.07 15.43 0.80
N GLU A 13 -15.15 16.76 0.91
CA GLU A 13 -15.59 17.65 -0.18
C GLU A 13 -14.62 17.60 -1.35
N GLY A 14 -13.31 17.65 -1.06
CA GLY A 14 -12.28 17.57 -2.09
C GLY A 14 -12.28 16.24 -2.85
N LEU A 15 -12.44 15.11 -2.16
CA LEU A 15 -12.52 13.81 -2.83
C LEU A 15 -13.84 13.64 -3.60
N ALA A 16 -14.95 14.18 -3.09
CA ALA A 16 -16.21 14.18 -3.82
C ALA A 16 -16.11 15.02 -5.11
N ALA A 17 -15.44 16.18 -5.06
CA ALA A 17 -15.18 17.01 -6.25
C ALA A 17 -14.28 16.30 -7.28
N LEU A 18 -13.43 15.37 -6.84
CA LEU A 18 -12.63 14.50 -7.70
C LEU A 18 -13.40 13.26 -8.20
N GLY A 19 -14.70 13.15 -7.92
CA GLY A 19 -15.55 12.04 -8.38
C GLY A 19 -15.43 10.77 -7.55
N PHE A 20 -14.95 10.86 -6.30
CA PHE A 20 -14.95 9.73 -5.39
C PHE A 20 -16.19 9.70 -4.50
N GLU A 21 -16.83 8.54 -4.42
CA GLU A 21 -17.97 8.29 -3.56
C GLU A 21 -17.51 7.78 -2.19
N ARG A 22 -18.01 8.39 -1.13
CA ARG A 22 -17.68 8.02 0.24
C ARG A 22 -18.56 6.88 0.73
N SER A 23 -17.94 5.87 1.36
CA SER A 23 -18.61 4.83 2.12
C SER A 23 -18.00 4.71 3.52
N GLN A 24 -18.83 4.37 4.51
CA GLN A 24 -18.36 4.10 5.87
C GLN A 24 -18.24 2.59 6.10
N HIS A 25 -17.09 2.17 6.60
CA HIS A 25 -16.85 0.82 7.07
C HIS A 25 -16.41 0.86 8.55
N LEU A 26 -16.57 -0.25 9.28
CA LEU A 26 -16.20 -0.34 10.70
C LEU A 26 -14.74 0.09 10.94
N GLY A 27 -14.57 1.28 11.53
CA GLY A 27 -13.25 1.85 11.86
C GLY A 27 -12.46 2.47 10.71
N ALA A 28 -13.08 2.63 9.53
CA ALA A 28 -12.45 3.24 8.36
C ALA A 28 -13.43 4.07 7.52
N THR A 29 -12.97 5.21 7.03
CA THR A 29 -13.65 5.90 5.93
C THR A 29 -13.01 5.43 4.62
N VAL A 30 -13.86 5.06 3.67
CA VAL A 30 -13.44 4.60 2.35
C VAL A 30 -14.04 5.53 1.30
N TRP A 31 -13.26 5.81 0.26
CA TRP A 31 -13.73 6.50 -0.93
C TRP A 31 -13.36 5.64 -2.14
N SER A 32 -14.31 5.48 -3.06
CA SER A 32 -14.12 4.70 -4.28
C SER A 32 -14.56 5.52 -5.47
N GLY A 33 -13.79 5.48 -6.55
CA GLY A 33 -14.09 6.23 -7.76
C GLY A 33 -13.16 5.83 -8.90
N LYS A 34 -13.11 6.68 -9.92
CA LYS A 34 -12.16 6.54 -11.02
C LYS A 34 -11.16 7.68 -10.99
N HIS A 35 -9.88 7.35 -11.15
CA HIS A 35 -8.82 8.33 -11.38
C HIS A 35 -8.16 8.00 -12.73
N GLN A 36 -8.24 8.93 -13.69
CA GLN A 36 -7.68 8.74 -15.03
C GLN A 36 -8.14 7.43 -15.70
N GLY A 37 -9.43 7.11 -15.55
CA GLY A 37 -10.07 5.90 -16.09
C GLY A 37 -9.87 4.61 -15.29
N ARG A 38 -9.00 4.62 -14.27
CA ARG A 38 -8.67 3.45 -13.43
C ARG A 38 -9.54 3.42 -12.17
N GLY A 39 -9.97 2.24 -11.75
CA GLY A 39 -10.56 2.08 -10.41
C GLY A 39 -9.56 2.53 -9.34
N CYS A 40 -10.00 3.38 -8.41
CA CYS A 40 -9.18 3.88 -7.32
C CYS A 40 -9.97 3.79 -6.01
N THR A 41 -9.38 3.14 -5.00
CA THR A 41 -9.94 3.05 -3.65
C THR A 41 -9.00 3.71 -2.65
N ILE A 42 -9.53 4.66 -1.88
CA ILE A 42 -8.82 5.38 -0.82
C ILE A 42 -9.43 4.95 0.50
N ARG A 43 -8.61 4.56 1.48
CA ARG A 43 -9.07 4.13 2.80
C ARG A 43 -8.26 4.81 3.88
N VAL A 44 -8.94 5.53 4.76
CA VAL A 44 -8.36 6.11 5.97
C VAL A 44 -8.92 5.36 7.17
N SER A 45 -8.03 4.75 7.94
CA SER A 45 -8.40 3.89 9.08
C SER A 45 -7.70 4.31 10.37
N ARG A 46 -8.46 4.34 11.47
CA ARG A 46 -7.90 4.69 12.78
C ARG A 46 -7.03 3.56 13.30
N GLN A 47 -5.78 3.88 13.61
CA GLN A 47 -4.83 2.94 14.23
C GLN A 47 -4.80 3.12 15.74
N GLY A 48 -4.76 2.00 16.45
CA GLY A 48 -4.63 1.97 17.90
C GLY A 48 -3.92 0.71 18.35
N ARG A 49 -3.36 0.77 19.55
CA ARG A 49 -2.69 -0.36 20.20
C ARG A 49 -3.32 -0.59 21.56
N THR A 50 -3.64 -1.84 21.85
CA THR A 50 -3.98 -2.25 23.21
C THR A 50 -2.68 -2.44 23.99
N ARG A 51 -2.54 -1.76 25.13
CA ARG A 51 -1.50 -2.02 26.13
C ARG A 51 -2.16 -2.56 27.38
N TYR A 52 -1.51 -3.55 27.98
CA TYR A 52 -1.94 -4.11 29.26
C TYR A 52 -0.98 -3.60 30.32
N ALA A 53 -1.53 -3.09 31.42
CA ALA A 53 -0.79 -2.67 32.61
C ALA A 53 -1.43 -3.39 33.81
N GLY A 54 -0.87 -4.56 34.16
CA GLY A 54 -1.57 -5.51 35.03
C GLY A 54 -2.88 -5.97 34.39
N GLU A 55 -3.97 -5.81 35.12
CA GLU A 55 -5.34 -6.15 34.67
C GLU A 55 -6.00 -5.03 33.83
N VAL A 56 -5.39 -3.84 33.75
CA VAL A 56 -5.99 -2.70 33.06
C VAL A 56 -5.69 -2.75 31.57
N ARG A 57 -6.75 -2.80 30.76
CA ARG A 57 -6.68 -2.70 29.31
C ARG A 57 -6.75 -1.22 28.87
N LEU A 58 -5.62 -0.69 28.40
CA LEU A 58 -5.53 0.67 27.86
C LEU A 58 -5.50 0.62 26.32
N ARG A 59 -6.38 1.39 25.67
CA ARG A 59 -6.35 1.54 24.20
C ARG A 59 -5.68 2.87 23.85
N GLN A 60 -4.43 2.81 23.41
CA GLN A 60 -3.68 3.97 22.95
C GLN A 60 -4.01 4.22 21.47
N HIS A 61 -4.47 5.42 21.14
CA HIS A 61 -4.59 5.85 19.75
C HIS A 61 -3.20 6.19 19.21
N LEU A 62 -2.85 5.62 18.05
CA LEU A 62 -1.55 5.84 17.42
C LEU A 62 -1.60 6.88 16.30
N GLY A 63 -2.76 7.07 15.68
CA GLY A 63 -2.94 7.94 14.51
C GLY A 63 -3.80 7.27 13.44
N PHE A 64 -3.61 7.66 12.19
CA PHE A 64 -4.37 7.21 11.03
C PHE A 64 -3.47 6.51 10.02
N ARG A 65 -4.04 5.58 9.26
CA ARG A 65 -3.35 4.96 8.13
C ARG A 65 -4.16 5.20 6.87
N LEU A 66 -3.53 5.86 5.90
CA LEU A 66 -4.00 6.02 4.55
C LEU A 66 -3.57 4.79 3.73
N ARG A 67 -4.50 4.21 2.98
CA ARG A 67 -4.24 3.19 1.98
C ARG A 67 -4.87 3.61 0.68
N ILE A 68 -4.16 3.40 -0.42
CA ILE A 68 -4.66 3.69 -1.77
C ILE A 68 -4.40 2.46 -2.62
N GLU A 69 -5.43 2.02 -3.33
CA GLU A 69 -5.39 0.88 -4.25
C GLU A 69 -5.80 1.43 -5.62
N LEU A 70 -4.89 1.34 -6.60
CA LEU A 70 -5.11 1.85 -7.95
C LEU A 70 -5.04 0.70 -8.95
N GLU A 71 -6.03 0.58 -9.81
CA GLU A 71 -6.13 -0.47 -10.82
C GLU A 71 -5.08 -0.33 -11.93
N THR A 72 -4.53 -1.47 -12.34
CA THR A 72 -3.60 -1.62 -13.45
C THR A 72 -3.83 -2.95 -14.18
N PRO A 73 -3.63 -3.06 -15.49
CA PRO A 73 -3.65 -4.35 -16.19
C PRO A 73 -2.47 -5.26 -15.83
N VAL A 74 -1.45 -4.78 -15.11
CA VAL A 74 -0.28 -5.58 -14.74
C VAL A 74 -0.66 -6.71 -13.77
N ARG A 75 -0.49 -7.95 -14.22
CA ARG A 75 -0.83 -9.17 -13.47
C ARG A 75 0.40 -9.86 -12.89
N THR A 76 1.15 -9.17 -12.03
CA THR A 76 2.30 -9.78 -11.33
C THR A 76 2.46 -9.21 -9.92
N ARG A 77 3.43 -9.73 -9.17
CA ARG A 77 3.73 -9.28 -7.81
C ARG A 77 5.13 -8.69 -7.72
N LEU A 78 5.22 -7.51 -7.11
CA LEU A 78 6.48 -6.85 -6.76
C LEU A 78 6.33 -6.13 -5.42
N TYR A 79 7.21 -6.45 -4.48
CA TYR A 79 7.21 -5.88 -3.13
C TYR A 79 8.53 -5.17 -2.87
N PHE A 80 8.45 -3.98 -2.27
CA PHE A 80 9.61 -3.29 -1.73
C PHE A 80 9.66 -3.50 -0.21
N VAL A 81 10.68 -4.21 0.27
CA VAL A 81 10.86 -4.56 1.68
C VAL A 81 12.19 -4.02 2.19
N LYS A 82 12.33 -3.75 3.49
CA LYS A 82 13.65 -3.37 4.03
C LYS A 82 14.64 -4.51 3.82
N GLN A 83 15.88 -4.17 3.48
CA GLN A 83 16.96 -5.15 3.27
C GLN A 83 17.18 -6.05 4.50
N SER A 84 16.95 -5.54 5.71
CA SER A 84 17.04 -6.34 6.94
C SER A 84 16.03 -7.49 7.03
N PHE A 85 14.93 -7.45 6.24
CA PHE A 85 13.95 -8.53 6.21
C PHE A 85 14.34 -9.65 5.24
N THR A 86 15.23 -9.42 4.29
CA THR A 86 15.59 -10.43 3.27
C THR A 86 16.84 -11.25 3.66
N SER A 87 17.57 -10.87 4.71
CA SER A 87 18.83 -11.49 5.12
C SER A 87 18.70 -12.78 5.95
N GLY A 88 17.50 -13.19 6.34
CA GLY A 88 17.26 -14.37 7.17
C GLY A 88 17.02 -15.65 6.38
N ALA A 89 17.62 -16.77 6.80
CA ALA A 89 17.45 -18.09 6.15
C ALA A 89 15.97 -18.54 6.08
N LEU A 90 15.18 -18.23 7.13
CA LEU A 90 13.74 -18.50 7.16
C LEU A 90 12.98 -17.71 6.08
N VAL A 91 13.37 -16.45 5.85
CA VAL A 91 12.73 -15.61 4.83
C VAL A 91 13.09 -16.09 3.44
N GLY A 92 14.36 -16.45 3.21
CA GLY A 92 14.78 -17.10 1.97
C GLY A 92 14.06 -18.43 1.70
N TRP A 93 13.69 -19.18 2.75
CA TRP A 93 12.84 -20.37 2.61
C TRP A 93 11.39 -20.02 2.26
N ILE A 94 10.79 -19.01 2.92
CA ILE A 94 9.43 -18.53 2.62
C ILE A 94 9.34 -18.03 1.16
N TYR A 95 10.32 -17.27 0.69
CA TYR A 95 10.34 -16.78 -0.69
C TYR A 95 10.46 -17.93 -1.68
N ARG A 96 11.35 -18.90 -1.46
CA ARG A 96 11.44 -20.11 -2.29
C ARG A 96 10.14 -20.89 -2.33
N TRP A 97 9.49 -21.11 -1.18
CA TRP A 97 8.20 -21.79 -1.11
C TRP A 97 7.11 -21.05 -1.88
N ARG A 98 7.12 -19.71 -1.84
CA ARG A 98 6.20 -18.85 -2.58
C ARG A 98 6.61 -18.60 -4.04
N ARG A 99 7.68 -19.22 -4.53
CA ARG A 99 8.30 -18.98 -5.85
C ARG A 99 8.60 -17.50 -6.10
N GLN A 100 9.03 -16.81 -5.04
CA GLN A 100 9.48 -15.44 -5.06
C GLN A 100 10.99 -15.38 -5.04
N GLU A 101 11.52 -14.40 -5.76
CA GLU A 101 12.93 -14.13 -5.89
C GLU A 101 13.22 -12.72 -5.38
N VAL A 102 14.37 -12.60 -4.71
CA VAL A 102 14.95 -11.30 -4.38
C VAL A 102 15.65 -10.77 -5.62
N VAL A 103 15.42 -9.51 -5.97
CA VAL A 103 16.14 -8.85 -7.07
C VAL A 103 17.46 -8.32 -6.52
N ASP A 104 18.57 -8.74 -7.13
CA ASP A 104 19.92 -8.52 -6.61
C ASP A 104 20.34 -7.04 -6.57
N SER A 105 19.77 -6.23 -7.46
CA SER A 105 20.09 -4.80 -7.57
C SER A 105 18.81 -3.96 -7.55
N VAL A 106 18.77 -2.99 -6.64
CA VAL A 106 17.79 -1.90 -6.66
C VAL A 106 18.50 -0.58 -6.90
N PRO A 107 17.85 0.42 -7.55
CA PRO A 107 18.43 1.74 -7.73
C PRO A 107 18.79 2.41 -6.40
N GLU A 108 19.79 3.31 -6.43
CA GLU A 108 20.28 4.03 -5.25
C GLU A 108 19.16 4.82 -4.54
N VAL A 109 18.19 5.33 -5.29
CA VAL A 109 17.03 6.03 -4.69
C VAL A 109 16.25 5.14 -3.72
N LEU A 110 16.33 3.81 -3.86
CA LEU A 110 15.75 2.81 -2.97
C LEU A 110 16.74 2.24 -1.95
N ALA A 111 17.84 2.93 -1.65
CA ALA A 111 18.79 2.51 -0.62
C ALA A 111 18.09 2.13 0.71
N GLY A 112 18.49 0.99 1.28
CA GLY A 112 17.87 0.38 2.46
C GLY A 112 16.68 -0.54 2.17
N PHE A 113 16.23 -0.61 0.91
CA PHE A 113 15.21 -1.53 0.45
C PHE A 113 15.76 -2.61 -0.49
N THR A 114 14.93 -3.62 -0.69
CA THR A 114 15.12 -4.72 -1.62
C THR A 114 13.79 -4.98 -2.31
N ALA A 115 13.85 -5.36 -3.58
CA ALA A 115 12.69 -5.80 -4.35
C ALA A 115 12.53 -7.32 -4.26
N VAL A 116 11.31 -7.79 -4.05
CA VAL A 116 10.93 -9.21 -4.08
C VAL A 116 9.82 -9.39 -5.09
N THR A 117 10.00 -10.31 -6.02
CA THR A 117 9.08 -10.51 -7.14
C THR A 117 8.90 -11.98 -7.46
N LYS A 118 7.88 -12.33 -8.24
CA LYS A 118 7.77 -13.64 -8.88
C LYS A 118 8.29 -13.64 -10.32
N GLU A 119 8.54 -12.46 -10.89
CA GLU A 119 9.06 -12.34 -12.24
C GLU A 119 10.24 -11.36 -12.29
N ARG A 120 11.43 -11.93 -12.17
CA ARG A 120 12.68 -11.19 -12.04
C ARG A 120 12.97 -10.29 -13.23
N ALA A 121 12.84 -10.80 -14.46
CA ALA A 121 13.14 -10.05 -15.67
C ALA A 121 12.24 -8.82 -15.84
N TRP A 122 10.95 -8.96 -15.56
CA TRP A 122 10.01 -7.85 -15.58
C TRP A 122 10.32 -6.82 -14.48
N ALA A 123 10.58 -7.28 -13.25
CA ALA A 123 10.89 -6.40 -12.14
C ALA A 123 12.18 -5.60 -12.38
N GLN A 124 13.21 -6.20 -12.97
CA GLN A 124 14.46 -5.51 -13.33
C GLN A 124 14.20 -4.35 -14.29
N ARG A 125 13.37 -4.54 -15.32
CA ARG A 125 12.98 -3.47 -16.25
C ARG A 125 12.23 -2.34 -15.56
N LEU A 126 11.30 -2.67 -14.65
CA LEU A 126 10.61 -1.64 -13.88
C LEU A 126 11.56 -0.88 -12.94
N LEU A 127 12.56 -1.56 -12.38
CA LEU A 127 13.58 -0.92 -11.53
C LEU A 127 14.49 0.02 -12.33
N GLU A 128 14.61 -0.15 -13.64
CA GLU A 128 15.33 0.77 -14.53
C GLU A 128 14.54 2.07 -14.80
N GLU A 129 13.23 2.09 -14.55
CA GLU A 129 12.37 3.29 -14.68
C GLU A 129 12.62 4.26 -13.53
N ARG A 130 13.65 5.10 -13.67
CA ARG A 130 14.13 6.02 -12.62
C ARG A 130 13.01 6.88 -12.00
N GLU A 131 12.20 7.54 -12.81
CA GLU A 131 11.13 8.43 -12.31
C GLU A 131 10.11 7.67 -11.45
N ALA A 132 9.74 6.45 -11.86
CA ALA A 132 8.84 5.60 -11.10
C ALA A 132 9.48 5.18 -9.77
N MET A 133 10.79 4.87 -9.76
CA MET A 133 11.49 4.49 -8.54
C MET A 133 11.70 5.67 -7.58
N GLU A 134 11.83 6.89 -8.10
CA GLU A 134 11.78 8.12 -7.29
C GLU A 134 10.41 8.30 -6.62
N ASP A 135 9.31 8.03 -7.34
CA ASP A 135 7.95 8.03 -6.78
C ASP A 135 7.75 6.94 -5.73
N VAL A 136 8.26 5.72 -5.97
CA VAL A 136 8.25 4.63 -4.98
C VAL A 136 9.02 5.05 -3.72
N ALA A 137 10.24 5.55 -3.89
CA ALA A 137 11.08 5.98 -2.78
C ALA A 137 10.43 7.08 -1.95
N HIS A 138 9.78 8.04 -2.61
CA HIS A 138 9.02 9.09 -1.96
C HIS A 138 7.89 8.50 -1.12
N LEU A 139 7.02 7.67 -1.70
CA LEU A 139 5.90 7.04 -0.97
C LEU A 139 6.35 6.13 0.19
N LEU A 140 7.49 5.46 0.07
CA LEU A 140 8.03 4.63 1.13
C LEU A 140 8.56 5.46 2.32
N ARG A 141 9.07 6.67 2.06
CA ARG A 141 9.76 7.52 3.06
C ARG A 141 8.95 8.73 3.53
N ASP A 142 7.92 9.13 2.80
CA ASP A 142 7.12 10.31 3.12
C ASP A 142 6.38 10.13 4.46
N GLY A 143 6.66 11.03 5.41
CA GLY A 143 6.20 10.94 6.80
C GLY A 143 6.72 9.71 7.57
N ALA A 144 7.74 9.01 7.05
CA ALA A 144 8.27 7.82 7.67
C ALA A 144 9.14 8.16 8.88
N SER A 145 9.02 7.34 9.92
CA SER A 145 10.05 7.24 10.97
C SER A 145 10.91 6.00 10.72
N PRO A 146 12.09 5.87 11.36
CA PRO A 146 12.91 4.65 11.24
C PRO A 146 12.14 3.35 11.53
N LYS A 147 11.05 3.42 12.32
CA LYS A 147 10.23 2.26 12.74
C LYS A 147 8.94 2.08 11.94
N LEU A 148 8.39 3.14 11.35
CA LEU A 148 7.11 3.13 10.63
C LEU A 148 7.33 3.76 9.26
N MET A 149 7.44 2.92 8.25
CA MET A 149 7.59 3.34 6.85
C MET A 149 6.30 3.14 6.09
N GLY A 150 6.19 3.83 4.96
CA GLY A 150 5.18 3.51 3.96
C GLY A 150 5.43 2.14 3.35
N SER A 151 4.44 1.66 2.61
CA SER A 151 4.52 0.44 1.82
C SER A 151 4.02 0.74 0.42
N VAL A 152 4.79 0.33 -0.58
CA VAL A 152 4.37 0.31 -1.99
C VAL A 152 4.58 -1.11 -2.50
N HIS A 153 3.60 -1.65 -3.22
CA HIS A 153 3.76 -2.93 -3.89
C HIS A 153 2.77 -3.06 -5.05
N LEU A 154 3.12 -3.91 -6.02
CA LEU A 154 2.20 -4.38 -7.04
C LEU A 154 1.64 -5.74 -6.61
N SER A 155 0.32 -5.85 -6.70
CA SER A 155 -0.41 -7.11 -6.65
C SER A 155 -1.11 -7.32 -8.01
N PRO A 156 -1.58 -8.53 -8.34
CA PRO A 156 -2.17 -8.76 -9.65
C PRO A 156 -3.40 -7.91 -9.90
N GLY A 157 -3.25 -6.92 -10.78
CA GLY A 157 -4.30 -5.98 -11.15
C GLY A 157 -4.25 -4.63 -10.41
N GLU A 158 -3.35 -4.44 -9.45
CA GLU A 158 -3.36 -3.26 -8.57
C GLU A 158 -1.96 -2.80 -8.13
N VAL A 159 -1.77 -1.48 -8.06
CA VAL A 159 -0.67 -0.86 -7.33
C VAL A 159 -1.21 -0.36 -6.00
N HIS A 160 -0.54 -0.74 -4.92
CA HIS A 160 -0.96 -0.42 -3.56
C HIS A 160 0.03 0.55 -2.91
N TYR A 161 -0.51 1.55 -2.22
CA TYR A 161 0.18 2.36 -1.25
C TYR A 161 -0.46 2.18 0.13
N GLY A 162 0.37 2.15 1.16
CA GLY A 162 -0.04 2.30 2.55
C GLY A 162 0.90 3.25 3.25
N SER A 163 0.39 4.34 3.81
CA SER A 163 1.18 5.30 4.55
C SER A 163 1.76 4.70 5.84
N PRO A 164 2.79 5.33 6.43
CA PRO A 164 3.07 5.18 7.84
C PRO A 164 1.87 5.67 8.69
N ILE A 165 1.97 5.56 10.02
CA ILE A 165 0.93 6.12 10.90
C ILE A 165 1.06 7.65 10.87
N LEU A 166 0.00 8.31 10.41
CA LEU A 166 -0.11 9.76 10.25
C LEU A 166 -0.85 10.38 11.44
N ALA A 167 -0.53 11.63 11.79
CA ALA A 167 -1.42 12.40 12.65
C ALA A 167 -2.69 12.79 11.87
N ALA A 168 -3.76 13.18 12.58
CA ALA A 168 -5.00 13.61 11.92
C ALA A 168 -4.78 14.80 10.97
N ALA A 169 -3.92 15.73 11.36
CA ALA A 169 -3.59 16.93 10.58
C ALA A 169 -2.84 16.61 9.27
N ASP A 170 -2.15 15.47 9.20
CA ASP A 170 -1.36 15.07 8.03
C ASP A 170 -2.20 14.31 6.97
N VAL A 171 -3.45 13.96 7.28
CA VAL A 171 -4.37 13.34 6.33
C VAL A 171 -5.11 14.43 5.56
N THR A 172 -4.40 15.10 4.66
CA THR A 172 -4.94 16.20 3.85
C THR A 172 -5.29 15.76 2.44
N LEU A 173 -6.11 16.57 1.76
CA LEU A 173 -6.46 16.36 0.36
C LEU A 173 -5.21 16.37 -0.54
N GLU A 174 -4.29 17.30 -0.30
CA GLU A 174 -3.05 17.46 -1.08
C GLU A 174 -2.18 16.21 -0.97
N LYS A 175 -2.04 15.65 0.25
CA LYS A 175 -1.28 14.42 0.47
C LYS A 175 -1.91 13.23 -0.24
N VAL A 176 -3.24 13.11 -0.18
CA VAL A 176 -3.97 12.05 -0.89
C VAL A 176 -3.81 12.19 -2.40
N ALA A 177 -4.01 13.40 -2.95
CA ALA A 177 -3.88 13.68 -4.37
C ALA A 177 -2.45 13.46 -4.89
N ASP A 178 -1.43 13.88 -4.14
CA ASP A 178 -0.03 13.62 -4.48
C ASP A 178 0.27 12.12 -4.49
N SER A 179 -0.22 11.39 -3.48
CA SER A 179 -0.04 9.94 -3.40
C SER A 179 -0.69 9.20 -4.58
N ILE A 180 -1.89 9.61 -5.00
CA ILE A 180 -2.58 9.05 -6.17
C ILE A 180 -1.76 9.32 -7.44
N ARG A 181 -1.29 10.56 -7.63
CA ARG A 181 -0.50 10.95 -8.83
C ARG A 181 0.80 10.16 -8.94
N ARG A 182 1.46 9.86 -7.81
CA ARG A 182 2.65 9.02 -7.77
C ARG A 182 2.34 7.57 -8.09
N LEU A 183 1.28 7.02 -7.49
CA LEU A 183 0.82 5.67 -7.80
C LEU A 183 0.46 5.51 -9.28
N GLU A 184 -0.17 6.52 -9.87
CA GLU A 184 -0.50 6.54 -11.29
C GLU A 184 0.75 6.47 -12.16
N ARG A 185 1.76 7.29 -11.88
CA ARG A 185 3.04 7.27 -12.62
C ARG A 185 3.76 5.93 -12.48
N ILE A 186 3.70 5.30 -11.30
CA ILE A 186 4.22 3.95 -11.08
C ILE A 186 3.45 2.92 -11.92
N ALA A 187 2.11 2.99 -11.94
CA ALA A 187 1.27 2.09 -12.73
C ALA A 187 1.55 2.25 -14.24
N GLN A 188 1.63 3.49 -14.73
CA GLN A 188 1.97 3.78 -16.12
C GLN A 188 3.35 3.24 -16.49
N ALA A 189 4.38 3.42 -15.65
CA ALA A 189 5.70 2.86 -15.90
C ALA A 189 5.67 1.32 -15.97
N ALA A 190 4.94 0.67 -15.06
CA ALA A 190 4.76 -0.77 -15.04
C ALA A 190 4.05 -1.33 -16.29
N GLU A 191 3.23 -0.51 -16.94
CA GLU A 191 2.46 -0.87 -18.16
C GLU A 191 3.20 -0.60 -19.46
N ARG A 192 4.13 0.36 -19.48
CA ARG A 192 4.91 0.71 -20.67
C ARG A 192 5.96 -0.35 -21.00
N ILE A 193 6.48 -1.03 -19.98
CA ILE A 193 7.44 -2.12 -20.19
C ILE A 193 6.72 -3.38 -20.71
N PRO A 194 7.41 -4.29 -21.43
CA PRO A 194 6.78 -5.51 -21.91
C PRO A 194 6.15 -6.27 -20.72
N PRO A 195 4.92 -6.80 -20.89
CA PRO A 195 4.16 -7.36 -19.78
C PRO A 195 4.87 -8.57 -19.16
N PRO A 196 4.52 -8.90 -17.90
CA PRO A 196 5.02 -10.10 -17.26
C PRO A 196 4.70 -11.35 -18.09
N GLN A 197 5.67 -12.24 -18.26
CA GLN A 197 5.54 -13.52 -18.96
C GLN A 197 4.50 -14.42 -18.29
N THR A 198 4.39 -14.35 -16.97
CA THR A 198 3.40 -15.11 -16.20
C THR A 198 2.35 -14.16 -15.64
N ALA A 199 1.15 -14.20 -16.20
CA ALA A 199 0.01 -13.51 -15.62
C ALA A 199 -0.44 -14.26 -14.36
N GLU A 200 -0.36 -13.57 -13.23
CA GLU A 200 -0.85 -14.07 -11.96
C GLU A 200 -2.30 -13.67 -11.72
N GLU A 201 -3.01 -14.53 -11.01
CA GLU A 201 -4.32 -14.21 -10.45
C GLU A 201 -4.23 -14.03 -8.93
N LEU A 202 -5.25 -13.38 -8.39
CA LEU A 202 -5.50 -13.40 -6.96
C LEU A 202 -5.90 -14.81 -6.53
N GLY A 203 -5.23 -15.33 -5.50
CA GLY A 203 -5.58 -16.61 -4.91
C GLY A 203 -7.03 -16.62 -4.39
N ARG A 204 -7.61 -17.80 -4.18
CA ARG A 204 -9.00 -17.93 -3.68
C ARG A 204 -9.21 -17.16 -2.38
N PHE A 205 -8.25 -17.27 -1.46
CA PHE A 205 -8.30 -16.54 -0.20
C PHE A 205 -8.12 -15.02 -0.38
N GLU A 206 -7.25 -14.58 -1.30
CA GLU A 206 -7.04 -13.15 -1.56
C GLU A 206 -8.30 -12.52 -2.18
N ARG A 207 -8.93 -13.20 -3.15
CA ARG A 207 -10.24 -12.80 -3.69
C ARG A 207 -11.30 -12.72 -2.60
N PHE A 208 -11.36 -13.72 -1.75
CA PHE A 208 -12.28 -13.75 -0.61
C PHE A 208 -12.00 -12.64 0.41
N ALA A 209 -10.73 -12.38 0.73
CA ALA A 209 -10.34 -11.30 1.64
C ALA A 209 -10.66 -9.91 1.06
N LYS A 210 -10.60 -9.77 -0.26
CA LYS A 210 -11.01 -8.56 -0.96
C LYS A 210 -12.53 -8.37 -0.94
N SER A 211 -13.31 -9.43 -1.18
CA SER A 211 -14.77 -9.35 -1.17
C SER A 211 -15.37 -9.29 0.24
N SER A 212 -14.73 -9.94 1.21
CA SER A 212 -15.26 -10.21 2.55
C SER A 212 -14.18 -10.04 3.63
N PRO A 213 -13.63 -8.82 3.81
CA PRO A 213 -12.48 -8.57 4.67
C PRO A 213 -12.73 -8.95 6.15
N LEU A 214 -13.96 -8.78 6.66
CA LEU A 214 -14.32 -9.18 8.02
C LEU A 214 -14.30 -10.70 8.20
N ALA A 215 -14.87 -11.44 7.25
CA ALA A 215 -14.89 -12.90 7.30
C ALA A 215 -13.48 -13.48 7.15
N ALA A 216 -12.64 -12.87 6.31
CA ALA A 216 -11.23 -13.22 6.19
C ALA A 216 -10.45 -12.97 7.49
N ALA A 217 -10.71 -11.86 8.18
CA ALA A 217 -10.09 -11.57 9.48
C ALA A 217 -10.51 -12.58 10.57
N ILE A 218 -11.78 -12.99 10.59
CA ILE A 218 -12.28 -14.01 11.52
C ILE A 218 -11.61 -15.36 11.25
N LEU A 219 -11.51 -15.79 9.99
CA LEU A 219 -10.83 -17.04 9.63
C LEU A 219 -9.33 -17.02 9.95
N PHE A 220 -8.68 -15.85 9.91
CA PHE A 220 -7.27 -15.71 10.28
C PHE A 220 -7.03 -15.75 11.79
N LEU A 221 -8.01 -15.34 12.60
CA LEU A 221 -7.89 -15.21 14.05
C LEU A 221 -8.58 -16.35 14.83
N GLY A 222 -9.48 -17.10 14.18
CA GLY A 222 -10.25 -18.20 14.75
C GLY A 222 -9.73 -19.59 14.37
N GLY A 223 -8.47 -19.69 13.90
CA GLY A 223 -7.76 -20.94 13.63
C GLY A 223 -6.65 -21.19 14.64
#